data_AF-A0A6A2YK80-F1
#
_entry.id   AF-A0A6A2YK80-F1
#
_cell.length_a   1.000
_cell.length_b   1.000
_cell.length_c   1.000
_cell.angle_alpha   90.00
_cell.angle_beta   90.00
_cell.angle_gamma   90.00
#
_symmetry.space_group_name_H-M   'P 1'
#
loop_
_entity.id
_entity.type
_entity.pdbx_description
1 polymer ?
#
loop_
_entity_poly.entity_id
_entity_poly.type
_entity_poly.pdbx_seq_one_letter_code
_entity_poly.pdbx_strand_id
1 'polypeptide(L)'
;MPMSKRSHHLTELGCIACEDLTEFGAGKEGWLTPDAGTTVLCALDAHSLAIANRSLVLILGWSDPDEHRVKIRPELSPIESERITAIEWLVFDDIKVIAVGTSRGFLLIYSLRGDLIHRQMVYHRQIIKLRVRGTKKDLMQDGSSEEVCVVMPGVIARFDGSDIQSILQRWFQDARFRFWDEKSKKDLEDEENSYGRLPYQLWNVSKYGSCVDAAMTGIMPPPLMELQLLLLLGSQVNITIVQSPLEMML
;
A
#
# COMPACT_ATOMS: atom_id res chain seq x y z
N MET A 1 -38.40 -17.78 -21.43
CA MET A 1 -37.56 -17.76 -20.21
C MET A 1 -36.94 -16.37 -20.10
N PRO A 2 -37.22 -15.60 -19.05
CA PRO A 2 -36.65 -14.27 -18.91
C PRO A 2 -35.18 -14.40 -18.47
N MET A 3 -34.27 -13.81 -19.24
CA MET A 3 -32.88 -13.63 -18.84
C MET A 3 -32.84 -12.67 -17.65
N SER A 4 -32.52 -13.21 -16.47
CA SER A 4 -32.15 -12.42 -15.31
C SER A 4 -30.88 -11.63 -15.65
N LYS A 5 -31.05 -10.32 -15.93
CA LYS A 5 -29.93 -9.38 -15.94
C LYS A 5 -29.36 -9.37 -14.52
N ARG A 6 -28.18 -9.94 -14.32
CA ARG A 6 -27.42 -9.80 -13.08
C ARG A 6 -27.10 -8.31 -12.90
N SER A 7 -27.91 -7.61 -12.13
CA SER A 7 -27.59 -6.25 -11.68
C SER A 7 -26.41 -6.37 -10.72
N HIS A 8 -25.23 -5.92 -11.15
CA HIS A 8 -24.09 -5.74 -10.26
C HIS A 8 -24.46 -4.61 -9.30
N HIS A 9 -24.76 -4.95 -8.04
CA HIS A 9 -25.00 -3.95 -7.00
C HIS A 9 -23.67 -3.27 -6.65
N LEU A 10 -23.35 -2.18 -7.34
CA LEU A 10 -22.27 -1.28 -6.96
C LEU A 10 -22.74 -0.47 -5.75
N THR A 11 -22.07 -0.63 -4.61
CA THR A 11 -22.30 0.25 -3.46
C THR A 11 -21.40 1.46 -3.61
N GLU A 12 -22.01 2.63 -3.85
CA GLU A 12 -21.28 3.89 -3.80
C GLU A 12 -20.83 4.14 -2.36
N LEU A 13 -19.51 4.17 -2.14
CA LEU A 13 -18.93 4.47 -0.82
C LEU A 13 -18.80 5.99 -0.58
N GLY A 14 -18.75 6.78 -1.65
CA GLY A 14 -18.67 8.24 -1.60
C GLY A 14 -18.03 8.84 -2.85
N CYS A 15 -17.97 10.17 -2.88
CA CYS A 15 -17.32 10.96 -3.92
C CYS A 15 -16.14 11.74 -3.34
N ILE A 16 -15.03 11.79 -4.07
CA ILE A 16 -13.85 12.53 -3.69
C ILE A 16 -13.65 13.67 -4.68
N ALA A 17 -13.83 14.89 -4.21
CA ALA A 17 -13.55 16.11 -4.97
C ALA A 17 -12.59 17.00 -4.17
N CYS A 18 -11.36 17.17 -4.68
CA CYS A 18 -10.42 18.14 -4.14
C CYS A 18 -9.43 18.64 -5.19
N GLU A 19 -8.90 19.85 -4.96
CA GLU A 19 -7.90 20.49 -5.83
C GLU A 19 -6.61 19.68 -5.90
N ASP A 20 -6.27 18.94 -4.84
CA ASP A 20 -5.07 18.11 -4.76
C ASP A 20 -5.02 17.02 -5.83
N LEU A 21 -6.18 16.57 -6.33
CA LEU A 21 -6.26 15.59 -7.42
C LEU A 21 -5.67 16.12 -8.74
N THR A 22 -5.53 17.44 -8.90
CA THR A 22 -4.85 18.03 -10.06
C THR A 22 -3.38 17.62 -10.14
N GLU A 23 -2.71 17.40 -9.00
CA GLU A 23 -1.34 16.86 -8.93
C GLU A 23 -1.26 15.39 -9.41
N PHE A 24 -2.40 14.71 -9.49
CA PHE A 24 -2.54 13.35 -10.02
C PHE A 24 -3.07 13.33 -11.46
N GLY A 25 -3.29 14.50 -12.05
CA GLY A 25 -3.75 14.65 -13.43
C GLY A 25 -5.26 14.89 -13.59
N ALA A 26 -6.02 15.00 -12.49
CA ALA A 26 -7.45 15.28 -12.59
C ALA A 26 -7.72 16.56 -13.39
N GLY A 27 -8.74 16.49 -14.26
CA GLY A 27 -9.06 17.52 -15.25
C GLY A 27 -8.40 17.34 -16.62
N LYS A 28 -7.50 16.34 -16.78
CA LYS A 28 -6.95 15.95 -18.08
C LYS A 28 -7.62 14.68 -18.59
N GLU A 29 -7.84 14.59 -19.89
CA GLU A 29 -8.35 13.37 -20.52
C GLU A 29 -7.37 12.20 -20.27
N GLY A 30 -7.91 11.03 -19.91
CA GLY A 30 -7.10 9.82 -19.71
C GLY A 30 -6.25 9.80 -18.44
N TRP A 31 -6.48 10.70 -17.46
CA TRP A 31 -5.64 10.76 -16.24
C TRP A 31 -5.72 9.51 -15.34
N LEU A 32 -6.76 8.67 -15.50
CA LEU A 32 -6.88 7.36 -14.85
C LEU A 32 -6.44 6.20 -15.76
N THR A 33 -6.04 6.49 -17.00
CA THR A 33 -5.62 5.45 -17.95
C THR A 33 -4.21 4.98 -17.58
N PRO A 34 -3.98 3.66 -17.43
CA PRO A 34 -2.65 3.14 -17.16
C PRO A 34 -1.74 3.37 -18.37
N ASP A 35 -0.89 4.39 -18.32
CA ASP A 35 0.24 4.56 -19.22
C ASP A 35 1.56 4.61 -18.44
N ALA A 36 2.69 4.53 -19.15
CA ALA A 36 4.01 4.45 -18.53
C ALA A 36 4.42 5.71 -17.73
N GLY A 37 3.65 6.80 -17.79
CA GLY A 37 3.95 8.09 -17.18
C GLY A 37 3.01 8.51 -16.05
N THR A 38 1.79 7.96 -16.01
CA THR A 38 0.64 8.53 -15.29
C THR A 38 -0.14 7.47 -14.51
N THR A 39 0.46 6.32 -14.22
CA THR A 39 -0.20 5.30 -13.39
C THR A 39 -0.48 5.86 -12.00
N VAL A 40 -1.76 6.17 -11.76
CA VAL A 40 -2.30 6.43 -10.43
C VAL A 40 -2.42 5.10 -9.70
N LEU A 41 -1.78 5.00 -8.55
CA LEU A 41 -1.89 3.85 -7.65
C LEU A 41 -2.94 4.18 -6.58
N CYS A 42 -3.67 3.17 -6.13
CA CYS A 42 -4.63 3.33 -5.04
C CYS A 42 -4.51 2.19 -4.03
N ALA A 43 -4.71 2.53 -2.75
CA ALA A 43 -4.93 1.57 -1.68
C ALA A 43 -6.18 2.00 -0.91
N LEU A 44 -7.16 1.11 -0.80
CA LEU A 44 -8.44 1.37 -0.16
C LEU A 44 -8.48 0.65 1.19
N ASP A 45 -8.86 1.37 2.23
CA ASP A 45 -9.23 0.84 3.53
C ASP A 45 -10.71 1.17 3.82
N ALA A 46 -11.31 0.61 4.87
CA ALA A 46 -12.70 0.84 5.25
C ALA A 46 -13.07 2.33 5.41
N HIS A 47 -12.08 3.15 5.76
CA HIS A 47 -12.28 4.52 6.22
C HIS A 47 -11.41 5.56 5.49
N SER A 48 -10.54 5.11 4.59
CA SER A 48 -9.59 5.99 3.90
C SER A 48 -9.19 5.45 2.53
N LEU A 49 -8.79 6.37 1.65
CA LEU A 49 -8.15 6.09 0.37
C LEU A 49 -6.78 6.74 0.34
N ALA A 50 -5.76 5.97 -0.03
CA ALA A 50 -4.47 6.50 -0.44
C ALA A 50 -4.40 6.47 -1.97
N ILE A 51 -3.96 7.58 -2.54
CA ILE A 51 -3.70 7.75 -3.97
C ILE A 51 -2.23 8.10 -4.14
N ALA A 52 -1.52 7.45 -5.05
CA ALA A 52 -0.13 7.81 -5.34
C ALA A 52 0.11 8.00 -6.84
N ASN A 53 1.00 8.94 -7.18
CA ASN A 53 1.64 9.04 -8.49
C ASN A 53 3.13 8.69 -8.34
N ARG A 54 3.97 9.12 -9.29
CA ARG A 54 5.42 8.82 -9.29
C ARG A 54 6.18 9.33 -8.06
N SER A 55 5.73 10.39 -7.39
CA SER A 55 6.49 11.08 -6.34
C SER A 55 5.66 11.62 -5.18
N LEU A 56 4.34 11.46 -5.23
CA LEU A 56 3.40 11.99 -4.24
C LEU A 56 2.44 10.89 -3.82
N VAL A 57 2.18 10.79 -2.51
CA VAL A 57 1.05 10.06 -1.94
C VAL A 57 0.10 11.06 -1.30
N LEU A 58 -1.19 10.91 -1.54
CA LEU A 58 -2.28 11.66 -0.94
C LEU A 58 -3.15 10.69 -0.15
N ILE A 59 -3.32 10.95 1.14
CA ILE A 59 -4.22 10.20 2.03
C ILE A 59 -5.49 11.02 2.23
N LEU A 60 -6.63 10.37 2.02
CA LEU A 60 -7.96 10.93 2.10
C LEU A 60 -8.80 10.08 3.06
N GLY A 61 -9.26 10.68 4.15
CA GLY A 61 -10.25 10.08 5.04
C GLY A 61 -11.67 10.52 4.66
N TRP A 62 -12.66 9.68 4.95
CA TRP A 62 -14.08 10.05 4.84
C TRP A 62 -14.88 9.76 6.12
N SER A 63 -14.21 9.44 7.22
CA SER A 63 -14.88 9.00 8.45
C SER A 63 -15.14 10.15 9.39
N ASP A 64 -14.23 11.13 9.44
CA ASP A 64 -14.35 12.33 10.24
C ASP A 64 -14.31 13.57 9.32
N PRO A 65 -15.27 14.49 9.38
CA PRO A 65 -15.21 15.75 8.65
C PRO A 65 -13.96 16.59 8.99
N ASP A 66 -13.36 16.38 10.17
CA ASP A 66 -12.11 17.02 10.60
C ASP A 66 -10.86 16.21 10.20
N GLU A 67 -10.99 15.08 9.50
CA GLU A 67 -9.85 14.26 9.08
C GLU A 67 -9.01 15.01 8.04
N HIS A 68 -7.78 15.37 8.43
CA HIS A 68 -6.90 16.18 7.59
C HIS A 68 -6.37 15.35 6.42
N ARG A 69 -6.43 15.94 5.23
CA ARG A 69 -5.77 15.40 4.04
C ARG A 69 -4.26 15.48 4.24
N VAL A 70 -3.57 14.38 3.97
CA VAL A 70 -2.12 14.32 4.16
C VAL A 70 -1.43 14.06 2.84
N LYS A 71 -0.46 14.93 2.52
CA LYS A 71 0.41 14.82 1.35
C LYS A 71 1.80 14.38 1.79
N ILE A 72 2.26 13.28 1.23
CA ILE A 72 3.57 12.70 1.51
C ILE A 72 4.40 12.79 0.23
N ARG A 73 5.57 13.43 0.32
CA ARG A 73 6.56 13.48 -0.76
C ARG A 73 7.80 12.72 -0.32
N PRO A 74 7.90 11.42 -0.66
CA PRO A 74 9.07 10.65 -0.28
C PRO A 74 10.36 11.25 -0.83
N GLU A 75 11.44 11.13 -0.07
CA GLU A 75 12.79 11.46 -0.55
C GLU A 75 13.25 10.37 -1.51
N LEU A 76 13.03 10.61 -2.80
CA LEU A 76 13.37 9.70 -3.89
C LEU A 76 14.61 10.22 -4.62
N SER A 77 15.52 9.32 -4.99
CA SER A 77 16.75 9.67 -5.71
C SER A 77 16.43 10.25 -7.12
N PRO A 78 16.64 11.56 -7.36
CA PRO A 78 16.33 12.17 -8.66
C PRO A 78 17.33 11.71 -9.74
N ILE A 79 18.58 11.48 -9.34
CA ILE A 79 19.67 11.01 -10.22
C ILE A 79 19.30 9.64 -10.82
N GLU A 80 18.70 8.78 -9.99
CA GLU A 80 18.36 7.42 -10.37
C GLU A 80 16.93 7.29 -10.90
N SER A 81 16.25 8.43 -11.11
CA SER A 81 14.84 8.49 -11.54
C SER A 81 13.93 7.60 -10.71
N GLU A 82 14.19 7.56 -9.39
CA GLU A 82 13.41 6.76 -8.46
C GLU A 82 11.97 7.27 -8.41
N ARG A 83 11.02 6.33 -8.41
CA ARG A 83 9.59 6.62 -8.35
C ARG A 83 8.86 5.64 -7.45
N ILE A 84 7.70 6.04 -6.97
CA ILE A 84 6.75 5.16 -6.31
C ILE A 84 6.19 4.17 -7.35
N THR A 85 6.12 2.89 -6.96
CA THR A 85 5.64 1.81 -7.83
C THR A 85 4.60 0.92 -7.16
N ALA A 86 4.46 0.98 -5.84
CA ALA A 86 3.40 0.29 -5.11
C ALA A 86 3.03 1.07 -3.85
N ILE A 87 1.77 0.99 -3.43
CA ILE A 87 1.29 1.43 -2.12
C ILE A 87 0.34 0.38 -1.55
N GLU A 88 0.30 0.22 -0.23
CA GLU A 88 -0.65 -0.65 0.47
C GLU A 88 -0.82 -0.20 1.93
N TRP A 89 -2.02 -0.36 2.47
CA TRP A 89 -2.27 -0.10 3.89
C TRP A 89 -1.69 -1.23 4.74
N LEU A 90 -1.00 -0.88 5.83
CA LEU A 90 -0.68 -1.83 6.89
C LEU A 90 -1.49 -1.45 8.13
N VAL A 91 -2.30 -2.39 8.62
CA VAL A 91 -3.24 -2.18 9.73
C VAL A 91 -3.00 -3.28 10.75
N PHE A 92 -2.30 -2.95 11.84
CA PHE A 92 -1.98 -3.88 12.93
C PHE A 92 -2.66 -3.40 14.21
N ASP A 93 -3.69 -4.11 14.67
CA ASP A 93 -4.50 -3.74 15.84
C ASP A 93 -5.01 -2.28 15.75
N ASP A 94 -4.48 -1.38 16.56
CA ASP A 94 -4.82 0.05 16.62
C ASP A 94 -3.88 0.94 15.78
N ILE A 95 -2.88 0.35 15.14
CA ILE A 95 -1.88 1.07 14.33
C ILE A 95 -2.22 0.93 12.86
N LYS A 96 -2.35 2.07 12.18
CA LYS A 96 -2.51 2.16 10.73
C LYS A 96 -1.43 3.04 10.12
N VAL A 97 -0.76 2.53 9.08
CA VAL A 97 0.31 3.22 8.35
C VAL A 97 0.19 2.93 6.85
N ILE A 98 0.83 3.75 6.03
CA ILE A 98 0.94 3.49 4.58
C ILE A 98 2.33 2.94 4.24
N ALA A 99 2.37 1.80 3.56
CA ALA A 99 3.59 1.27 2.98
C ALA A 99 3.73 1.73 1.52
N VAL A 100 4.94 2.11 1.14
CA VAL A 100 5.28 2.61 -0.18
C VAL A 100 6.48 1.81 -0.71
N GLY A 101 6.31 1.21 -1.88
CA GLY A 101 7.37 0.52 -2.60
C GLY A 101 7.91 1.39 -3.73
N THR A 102 9.24 1.40 -3.92
CA THR A 102 9.88 2.20 -4.97
C THR A 102 10.43 1.37 -6.13
N SER A 103 10.71 2.05 -7.25
CA SER A 103 11.37 1.46 -8.42
C SER A 103 12.78 0.97 -8.16
N ARG A 104 13.38 1.37 -7.03
CA ARG A 104 14.71 0.92 -6.59
C ARG A 104 14.66 -0.19 -5.55
N GLY A 105 13.47 -0.60 -5.15
CA GLY A 105 13.27 -1.69 -4.21
C GLY A 105 13.38 -1.30 -2.75
N PHE A 106 13.21 0.00 -2.45
CA PHE A 106 13.01 0.47 -1.09
C PHE A 106 11.56 0.25 -0.67
N LEU A 107 11.39 -0.33 0.52
CA LEU A 107 10.15 -0.31 1.29
C LEU A 107 10.23 0.88 2.25
N LEU A 108 9.29 1.81 2.09
CA LEU A 108 9.11 2.95 2.98
C LEU A 108 7.81 2.77 3.76
N ILE A 109 7.80 3.13 5.03
CA ILE A 109 6.59 3.10 5.87
C ILE A 109 6.38 4.51 6.42
N TYR A 110 5.19 5.07 6.21
CA TYR A 110 4.85 6.41 6.66
C TYR A 110 3.68 6.39 7.64
N SER A 111 3.74 7.29 8.63
CA SER A 111 2.63 7.59 9.51
C SER A 111 1.48 8.23 8.73
N LEU A 112 0.27 8.21 9.29
CA LEU A 112 -0.86 8.94 8.72
C LEU A 112 -0.67 10.47 8.75
N ARG A 113 0.32 10.97 9.48
CA ARG A 113 0.70 12.39 9.51
C ARG A 113 1.76 12.75 8.47
N GLY A 114 2.27 11.76 7.74
CA GLY A 114 3.29 11.93 6.70
C GLY A 114 4.73 11.82 7.18
N ASP A 115 4.95 11.38 8.42
CA ASP A 115 6.31 11.15 8.95
C ASP A 115 6.86 9.83 8.42
N LEU A 116 8.12 9.81 7.97
CA LEU A 116 8.82 8.58 7.61
C LEU A 116 9.14 7.79 8.88
N ILE A 117 8.60 6.58 8.98
CA ILE A 117 8.81 5.67 10.12
C ILE A 117 9.98 4.71 9.84
N HIS A 118 10.04 4.17 8.62
CA HIS A 118 11.01 3.15 8.25
C HIS A 118 11.37 3.22 6.77
N ARG A 119 12.65 3.00 6.43
CA ARG A 119 13.13 2.96 5.04
C ARG A 119 14.14 1.85 4.84
N GLN A 120 13.80 0.82 4.08
CA GLN A 120 14.69 -0.32 3.89
C GLN A 120 14.79 -0.77 2.45
N MET A 121 16.03 -0.91 1.96
CA MET A 121 16.33 -1.63 0.73
C MET A 121 16.00 -3.11 0.92
N VAL A 122 14.99 -3.61 0.22
CA VAL A 122 14.56 -5.02 0.28
C VAL A 122 15.31 -5.84 -0.77
N TYR A 123 15.40 -5.31 -1.99
CA TYR A 123 16.08 -5.92 -3.12
C TYR A 123 16.40 -4.87 -4.18
N HIS A 124 17.38 -5.12 -5.04
CA HIS A 124 17.85 -4.13 -6.03
C HIS A 124 16.93 -3.94 -7.26
N ARG A 125 15.68 -4.41 -7.22
CA ARG A 125 14.70 -4.30 -8.32
C ARG A 125 13.44 -3.61 -7.85
N GLN A 126 12.68 -3.05 -8.80
CA GLN A 126 11.41 -2.38 -8.49
C GLN A 126 10.45 -3.27 -7.70
N ILE A 127 9.81 -2.68 -6.70
CA ILE A 127 8.66 -3.31 -6.06
C ILE A 127 7.47 -3.15 -6.99
N ILE A 128 6.90 -4.26 -7.43
CA ILE A 128 5.73 -4.27 -8.32
C ILE A 128 4.45 -4.19 -7.49
N LYS A 129 4.47 -4.77 -6.29
CA LYS A 129 3.28 -4.91 -5.47
C LYS A 129 3.61 -5.11 -4.01
N LEU A 130 2.79 -4.53 -3.16
CA LEU A 130 2.74 -4.80 -1.73
C LEU A 130 1.45 -5.57 -1.45
N ARG A 131 1.51 -6.54 -0.53
CA ARG A 131 0.35 -7.33 -0.13
C ARG A 131 0.39 -7.62 1.36
N VAL A 132 -0.71 -7.34 2.04
CA VAL A 132 -0.93 -7.76 3.43
C VAL A 132 -1.86 -8.96 3.43
N ARG A 133 -1.53 -9.96 4.25
CA ARG A 133 -2.34 -11.16 4.45
C ARG A 133 -2.46 -11.46 5.93
N GLY A 134 -3.67 -11.50 6.45
CA GLY A 134 -3.93 -12.12 7.75
C GLY A 134 -3.72 -13.64 7.65
N THR A 135 -2.79 -14.20 8.41
CA THR A 135 -2.74 -15.63 8.66
C THR A 135 -3.55 -15.90 9.92
N LYS A 136 -4.73 -16.50 9.75
CA LYS A 136 -5.46 -17.10 10.86
C LYS A 136 -4.64 -18.33 11.28
N LYS A 137 -3.85 -18.21 12.35
CA LYS A 137 -3.31 -19.39 13.02
C LYS A 137 -4.51 -20.21 13.49
N ASP A 138 -4.42 -21.53 13.34
CA ASP A 138 -5.50 -22.47 13.67
C ASP A 138 -6.11 -22.17 15.05
N LEU A 139 -7.39 -22.54 15.21
CA LEU A 139 -8.36 -22.30 16.30
C LEU A 139 -7.89 -22.52 17.77
N MET A 140 -6.61 -22.77 18.01
CA MET A 140 -5.99 -23.05 19.31
C MET A 140 -5.00 -21.95 19.77
N GLN A 141 -4.65 -20.97 18.93
CA GLN A 141 -3.79 -19.84 19.31
C GLN A 141 -4.45 -18.51 18.91
N ASP A 142 -4.71 -17.66 19.90
CA ASP A 142 -5.46 -16.41 19.80
C ASP A 142 -4.64 -15.25 19.19
N GLY A 143 -3.89 -15.53 18.13
CA GLY A 143 -3.05 -14.54 17.46
C GLY A 143 -3.10 -14.70 15.95
N SER A 144 -3.82 -13.81 15.27
CA SER A 144 -3.65 -13.64 13.82
C SER A 144 -2.27 -13.05 13.56
N SER A 145 -1.40 -13.79 12.88
CA SER A 145 -0.12 -13.24 12.43
C SER A 145 -0.37 -12.62 11.07
N GLU A 146 -0.29 -11.31 10.96
CA GLU A 146 -0.29 -10.70 9.64
C GLU A 146 1.05 -10.95 8.94
N GLU A 147 1.04 -11.00 7.62
CA GLU A 147 2.22 -11.15 6.79
C GLU A 147 2.22 -10.06 5.73
N VAL A 148 3.37 -9.40 5.56
CA VAL A 148 3.54 -8.39 4.52
C VAL A 148 4.49 -8.93 3.45
N CYS A 149 3.96 -9.06 2.23
CA CYS A 149 4.68 -9.51 1.05
C CYS A 149 5.08 -8.32 0.18
N VAL A 150 6.38 -8.23 -0.11
CA VAL A 150 6.96 -7.31 -1.08
C VAL A 150 7.29 -8.09 -2.35
N VAL A 151 6.54 -7.84 -3.42
CA VAL A 151 6.66 -8.57 -4.69
C VAL A 151 7.53 -7.78 -5.66
N MET A 152 8.56 -8.45 -6.18
CA MET A 152 9.54 -7.90 -7.11
C MET A 152 9.72 -8.87 -8.30
N PRO A 153 10.33 -8.47 -9.42
CA PRO A 153 10.55 -9.37 -10.54
C PRO A 153 11.33 -10.62 -10.13
N GLY A 154 10.69 -11.80 -10.21
CA GLY A 154 11.30 -13.10 -9.91
C GLY A 154 11.52 -13.40 -8.42
N VAL A 155 11.11 -12.51 -7.51
CA VAL A 155 11.41 -12.61 -6.08
C VAL A 155 10.26 -12.07 -5.22
N ILE A 156 9.95 -12.75 -4.12
CA ILE A 156 9.02 -12.27 -3.08
C ILE A 156 9.79 -12.18 -1.76
N ALA A 157 9.75 -11.02 -1.11
CA ALA A 157 10.22 -10.87 0.27
C ALA A 157 9.01 -10.93 1.21
N ARG A 158 9.09 -11.77 2.25
CA ARG A 158 8.03 -11.95 3.26
C ARG A 158 8.51 -11.40 4.59
N PHE A 159 7.76 -10.46 5.14
CA PHE A 159 7.96 -9.87 6.45
C PHE A 159 6.90 -10.42 7.42
N ASP A 160 7.31 -10.76 8.62
CA ASP A 160 6.37 -11.08 9.70
C ASP A 160 5.72 -9.78 10.18
N GLY A 161 4.39 -9.77 10.26
CA GLY A 161 3.63 -8.62 10.74
C GLY A 161 3.96 -8.25 12.17
N SER A 162 4.34 -9.21 13.02
CA SER A 162 4.72 -8.94 14.41
C SER A 162 6.03 -8.14 14.52
N ASP A 163 6.99 -8.38 13.61
CA ASP A 163 8.23 -7.60 13.55
C ASP A 163 7.95 -6.15 13.11
N ILE A 164 7.08 -5.98 12.12
CA ILE A 164 6.64 -4.64 11.66
C ILE A 164 5.91 -3.93 12.80
N GLN A 165 4.93 -4.59 13.42
CA GLN A 165 4.16 -4.06 14.52
C GLN A 165 5.06 -3.64 15.70
N SER A 166 6.10 -4.42 16.02
CA SER A 166 7.04 -4.06 17.08
C SER A 166 7.80 -2.76 16.78
N ILE A 167 8.25 -2.56 15.54
CA ILE A 167 8.90 -1.31 15.13
C ILE A 167 7.91 -0.14 15.21
N LEU A 168 6.70 -0.33 14.70
CA LEU A 168 5.67 0.70 14.72
C LEU A 168 5.32 1.13 16.16
N GLN A 169 5.12 0.16 17.07
CA GLN A 169 4.84 0.43 18.48
C GLN A 169 5.94 1.25 19.13
N ARG A 170 7.23 0.91 18.90
CA ARG A 170 8.36 1.70 19.41
C ARG A 170 8.36 3.11 18.84
N TRP A 171 8.17 3.25 17.53
CA TRP A 171 8.13 4.57 16.89
C TRP A 171 7.01 5.44 17.45
N PHE A 172 5.80 4.91 17.63
CA PHE A 172 4.67 5.69 18.19
C PHE A 172 4.85 6.01 19.67
N GLN A 173 5.49 5.14 20.45
CA GLN A 173 5.85 5.44 21.84
C GLN A 173 6.87 6.59 21.88
N ASP A 174 7.94 6.52 21.09
CA ASP A 174 8.96 7.56 21.03
C ASP A 174 8.45 8.88 20.47
N ALA A 175 7.60 8.84 19.43
CA ALA A 175 6.97 10.03 18.87
C ALA A 175 6.10 10.75 19.92
N ARG A 176 5.43 10.00 20.80
CA ARG A 176 4.73 10.58 21.96
C ARG A 176 5.72 11.24 22.91
N PHE A 177 6.85 10.61 23.24
CA PHE A 177 7.86 11.23 24.11
C PHE A 177 8.48 12.48 23.49
N ARG A 178 8.83 12.45 22.21
CA ARG A 178 9.37 13.62 21.47
C ARG A 178 8.41 14.81 21.45
N PHE A 179 7.10 14.56 21.42
CA PHE A 179 6.09 15.61 21.55
C PHE A 179 6.13 16.31 22.92
N TRP A 180 6.47 15.60 24.00
CA TRP A 180 6.62 16.17 25.33
C TRP A 180 8.00 16.82 25.57
N ASP A 181 9.02 16.41 24.80
CA ASP A 181 10.42 16.81 24.99
C ASP A 181 10.88 17.94 24.03
N GLU A 182 9.95 18.81 23.60
CA GLU A 182 10.18 19.93 22.66
C GLU A 182 11.07 21.07 23.24
N LYS A 183 12.14 20.73 23.96
CA LYS A 183 13.17 21.65 24.47
C LYS A 183 14.61 21.34 24.05
N SER A 184 14.90 20.26 23.32
CA SER A 184 16.26 20.05 22.81
C SER A 184 16.28 19.68 21.33
N LYS A 185 16.45 20.72 20.48
CA LYS A 185 16.91 20.58 19.11
C LYS A 185 18.38 20.14 19.08
N LYS A 186 18.68 19.01 18.45
CA LYS A 186 19.71 18.83 17.40
C LYS A 186 19.85 17.34 17.09
N ASP A 187 20.19 17.06 15.83
CA ASP A 187 20.59 15.77 15.25
C ASP A 187 19.45 14.95 14.62
N LEU A 188 18.91 15.45 13.49
CA LEU A 188 17.92 14.76 12.65
C LEU A 188 18.53 14.11 11.40
N GLU A 189 19.86 14.13 11.22
CA GLU A 189 20.50 13.71 9.97
C GLU A 189 20.87 12.21 9.91
N ASP A 190 20.81 11.48 11.03
CA ASP A 190 21.20 10.05 11.12
C ASP A 190 20.02 9.07 11.35
N GLU A 191 18.77 9.54 11.35
CA GLU A 191 17.59 8.73 11.76
C GLU A 191 16.98 7.85 10.64
N GLU A 192 17.63 7.62 9.50
CA GLU A 192 17.00 6.94 8.36
C GLU A 192 16.62 5.45 8.63
N ASN A 193 16.98 4.87 9.79
CA ASN A 193 16.46 3.62 10.35
C ASN A 193 16.81 3.45 11.86
N SER A 194 16.37 4.37 12.72
CA SER A 194 16.73 4.30 14.16
C SER A 194 16.19 3.06 14.90
N TYR A 195 15.14 2.42 14.37
CA TYR A 195 14.48 1.24 14.96
C TYR A 195 15.06 -0.11 14.52
N GLY A 196 16.13 -0.09 13.72
CA GLY A 196 16.79 -1.29 13.20
C GLY A 196 16.17 -1.81 11.90
N ARG A 197 16.74 -2.89 11.36
CA ARG A 197 16.33 -3.50 10.09
C ARG A 197 15.23 -4.54 10.32
N LEU A 198 14.15 -4.46 9.55
CA LEU A 198 13.12 -5.49 9.53
C LEU A 198 13.68 -6.79 8.93
N PRO A 199 13.62 -7.93 9.64
CA PRO A 199 13.95 -9.21 9.08
C PRO A 199 12.92 -9.62 8.02
N TYR A 200 13.36 -10.34 7.00
CA TYR A 200 12.48 -10.88 5.96
C TYR A 200 13.06 -12.15 5.36
N GLN A 201 12.18 -13.01 4.86
CA GLN A 201 12.54 -14.19 4.10
C GLN A 201 12.45 -13.89 2.60
N LEU A 202 13.46 -14.27 1.84
CA LEU A 202 13.49 -14.06 0.39
C LEU A 202 13.17 -15.36 -0.36
N TRP A 203 12.14 -15.31 -1.20
CA TRP A 203 11.64 -16.44 -1.99
C TRP A 203 11.93 -16.18 -3.46
N ASN A 204 12.79 -17.00 -4.07
CA ASN A 204 13.05 -16.94 -5.49
C ASN A 204 11.95 -17.70 -6.24
N VAL A 205 11.17 -16.98 -7.05
CA VAL A 205 10.12 -17.56 -7.90
C VAL A 205 10.58 -17.72 -9.35
N SER A 206 11.79 -17.29 -9.71
CA SER A 206 12.33 -17.38 -11.08
C SER A 206 12.82 -18.77 -11.48
N LYS A 207 12.96 -19.70 -10.53
CA LYS A 207 13.34 -21.11 -10.81
C LYS A 207 12.16 -21.99 -11.23
N TYR A 208 10.94 -21.53 -11.00
CA TYR A 208 9.71 -22.17 -11.45
C TYR A 208 9.14 -21.25 -12.54
N GLY A 209 8.49 -21.81 -13.56
CA GLY A 209 7.90 -21.02 -14.65
C GLY A 209 6.80 -20.07 -14.15
N SER A 210 5.88 -19.64 -15.03
CA SER A 210 4.73 -18.82 -14.62
C SER A 210 4.15 -19.34 -13.30
N CYS A 211 3.82 -18.43 -12.36
CA CYS A 211 3.53 -18.71 -10.94
C CYS A 211 2.47 -19.79 -10.65
N VAL A 212 1.84 -20.35 -11.67
CA VAL A 212 0.94 -21.51 -11.65
C VAL A 212 1.67 -22.81 -11.33
N ASP A 213 2.91 -23.03 -11.82
CA ASP A 213 3.58 -24.34 -11.70
C ASP A 213 4.24 -24.62 -10.34
N ALA A 214 4.58 -23.58 -9.57
CA ALA A 214 5.17 -23.76 -8.24
C ALA A 214 4.19 -24.38 -7.23
N ALA A 215 2.88 -24.34 -7.50
CA ALA A 215 1.83 -24.95 -6.67
C ALA A 215 1.77 -26.48 -6.78
N MET A 216 2.30 -27.05 -7.87
CA MET A 216 2.11 -28.48 -8.17
C MET A 216 3.18 -29.41 -7.58
N THR A 217 4.29 -28.92 -7.01
CA THR A 217 5.38 -29.80 -6.52
C THR A 217 5.35 -30.10 -5.01
N GLY A 218 4.28 -29.77 -4.28
CA GLY A 218 4.04 -30.32 -2.93
C GLY A 218 5.06 -29.96 -1.83
N ILE A 219 5.92 -28.95 -2.04
CA ILE A 219 6.81 -28.38 -1.01
C ILE A 219 6.29 -26.99 -0.61
N MET A 220 5.28 -26.96 0.26
CA MET A 220 4.72 -25.79 0.97
C MET A 220 4.02 -24.69 0.13
N PRO A 221 2.95 -24.07 0.66
CA PRO A 221 1.74 -23.83 -0.12
C PRO A 221 1.78 -22.53 -0.90
N PRO A 222 1.58 -22.58 -2.23
CA PRO A 222 1.15 -21.43 -3.00
C PRO A 222 -0.36 -21.53 -3.18
N PRO A 223 -1.10 -20.49 -2.79
CA PRO A 223 -2.21 -20.03 -3.60
C PRO A 223 -1.82 -18.66 -4.14
N LEU A 224 -0.67 -18.60 -4.84
CA LEU A 224 -0.24 -17.39 -5.53
C LEU A 224 -1.10 -17.09 -6.77
N MET A 225 -1.98 -18.00 -7.22
CA MET A 225 -2.84 -17.78 -8.40
C MET A 225 -4.23 -18.48 -8.42
N GLU A 226 -4.70 -19.15 -7.36
CA GLU A 226 -6.04 -19.78 -7.41
C GLU A 226 -7.22 -18.80 -7.36
N LEU A 227 -6.98 -17.52 -7.05
CA LEU A 227 -8.02 -16.49 -7.15
C LEU A 227 -8.10 -15.78 -8.51
N GLN A 228 -7.34 -16.18 -9.54
CA GLN A 228 -7.49 -15.58 -10.88
C GLN A 228 -8.46 -16.34 -11.79
N LEU A 229 -8.87 -17.56 -11.43
CA LEU A 229 -9.91 -18.31 -12.17
C LEU A 229 -11.29 -18.27 -11.52
N LEU A 230 -11.40 -17.92 -10.22
CA LEU A 230 -12.71 -17.74 -9.56
C LEU A 230 -13.19 -16.27 -9.53
N LEU A 231 -12.34 -15.31 -9.90
CA LEU A 231 -12.73 -13.90 -10.06
C LEU A 231 -13.44 -13.60 -11.40
N LEU A 232 -13.64 -14.58 -12.27
CA LEU A 232 -14.63 -14.48 -13.36
C LEU A 232 -16.06 -14.88 -12.93
N LEU A 233 -16.26 -15.33 -11.69
CA LEU A 233 -17.59 -15.65 -11.15
C LEU A 233 -17.93 -15.00 -9.80
N GLY A 234 -17.03 -14.20 -9.20
CA GLY A 234 -17.28 -13.61 -7.87
C GLY A 234 -16.81 -12.17 -7.64
N SER A 235 -16.32 -11.45 -8.66
CA SER A 235 -15.83 -10.08 -8.48
C SER A 235 -16.93 -9.07 -8.73
N GLN A 236 -17.39 -8.39 -7.68
CA GLN A 236 -17.86 -7.03 -7.86
C GLN A 236 -16.65 -6.20 -8.31
N VAL A 237 -16.72 -5.74 -9.56
CA VAL A 237 -15.77 -4.79 -10.13
C VAL A 237 -16.04 -3.47 -9.44
N ASN A 238 -15.17 -3.06 -8.51
CA ASN A 238 -15.16 -1.69 -8.02
C ASN A 238 -14.53 -0.80 -9.11
N ILE A 239 -15.39 -0.08 -9.83
CA ILE A 239 -15.01 0.99 -10.74
C ILE A 239 -15.04 2.27 -9.91
N THR A 240 -13.90 2.93 -9.75
CA THR A 240 -13.85 4.30 -9.21
C THR A 240 -14.24 5.24 -10.35
N ILE A 241 -15.43 5.82 -10.27
CA ILE A 241 -15.85 6.90 -11.17
C ILE A 241 -15.44 8.20 -10.49
N VAL A 242 -14.50 8.94 -11.08
CA VAL A 242 -14.19 10.30 -10.67
C VAL A 242 -14.91 11.24 -11.64
N GLN A 243 -15.94 11.93 -11.17
CA GLN A 243 -16.65 12.92 -11.98
C GLN A 243 -15.97 14.29 -11.88
N SER A 244 -15.88 14.96 -13.03
CA SER A 244 -15.43 16.34 -13.15
C SER A 244 -16.54 17.31 -12.69
N PRO A 245 -16.22 18.43 -12.04
CA PRO A 245 -17.21 19.45 -11.64
C PRO A 245 -18.01 20.04 -12.81
N LEU A 246 -17.57 19.86 -14.05
CA LEU A 246 -18.27 20.36 -15.25
C LEU A 246 -19.54 19.56 -15.60
N GLU A 247 -19.77 18.38 -15.00
CA GLU A 247 -20.99 17.60 -15.22
C GLU A 247 -22.13 17.94 -14.24
N MET A 248 -21.89 18.78 -13.23
CA MET A 248 -22.91 19.21 -12.26
C MET A 248 -23.74 20.43 -12.70
N MET A 249 -23.54 20.92 -13.93
CA MET A 249 -24.21 22.13 -14.46
C MET A 249 -25.05 21.90 -15.73
N LEU A 250 -25.59 20.68 -15.92
CA LEU A 250 -26.62 20.39 -16.93
C LEU A 250 -27.81 19.66 -16.31
#